data_AF-A0A838RHS6-F1
#
_entry.id   AF-A0A838RHS6-F1
#
_cell.length_a   1.000
_cell.length_b   1.000
_cell.length_c   1.000
_cell.angle_alpha   90.00
_cell.angle_beta   90.00
_cell.angle_gamma   90.00
#
_symmetry.space_group_name_H-M   'P 1'
#
loop_
_entity.id
_entity.type
_entity.pdbx_description
1 polymer ?
#
loop_
_entity_poly.entity_id
_entity_poly.type
_entity_poly.pdbx_seq_one_letter_code
_entity_poly.pdbx_strand_id
1 'polypeptide(L)'
;MLAIGEKLIPIYDLAFETEMDRSVQYANAAILANVAREVFLDVSHRRLFVKAFVMELSRQHHNGERVLTESEAVQIIRGLADELRGGETPPY
;
A
#
# COMPACT_ATOMS: atom_id res chain seq x y z
N MET A 1 6.44 -8.71 -4.49
CA MET A 1 5.94 -7.48 -3.82
C MET A 1 5.71 -7.72 -2.34
N LEU A 2 5.18 -8.87 -1.93
CA LEU A 2 5.02 -9.23 -0.51
C LEU A 2 6.30 -9.08 0.33
N ALA A 3 7.43 -9.64 -0.12
CA ALA A 3 8.73 -9.48 0.57
C ALA A 3 9.23 -8.03 0.70
N ILE A 4 8.67 -7.09 -0.07
CA ILE A 4 8.92 -5.66 0.11
C ILE A 4 8.05 -5.14 1.26
N GLY A 5 6.76 -5.49 1.28
CA GLY A 5 5.85 -5.15 2.38
C GLY A 5 6.37 -5.64 3.73
N GLU A 6 6.87 -6.88 3.80
CA GLU A 6 7.43 -7.43 5.04
C GLU A 6 8.61 -6.62 5.59
N LYS A 7 9.42 -6.02 4.72
CA LYS A 7 10.54 -5.17 5.11
C LYS A 7 10.09 -3.75 5.48
N LEU A 8 8.97 -3.28 4.94
CA LEU A 8 8.46 -1.94 5.20
C LEU A 8 7.88 -1.79 6.60
N ILE A 9 7.28 -2.84 7.16
CA ILE A 9 6.71 -2.83 8.52
C ILE A 9 7.76 -2.40 9.57
N PRO A 10 8.90 -3.10 9.74
CA PRO A 10 9.89 -2.72 10.74
C PRO A 10 10.59 -1.38 10.45
N ILE A 11 10.67 -0.97 9.17
CA ILE A 11 11.18 0.36 8.80
C ILE A 11 10.21 1.43 9.27
N TYR A 12 8.91 1.22 9.09
CA TYR A 12 7.87 2.14 9.50
C TYR A 12 7.78 2.24 11.02
N ASP A 13 7.78 1.10 11.74
CA ASP A 13 7.80 1.02 13.20
C ASP A 13 8.97 1.85 13.78
N LEU A 14 10.17 1.68 13.22
CA LEU A 14 11.35 2.43 13.63
C LEU A 14 11.24 3.93 13.32
N ALA A 15 10.70 4.29 12.15
CA ALA A 15 10.62 5.68 11.71
C ALA A 15 9.59 6.51 12.49
N PHE A 16 8.52 5.86 12.97
CA PHE A 16 7.40 6.51 13.66
C PHE A 16 7.29 6.14 15.14
N GLU A 17 8.28 5.45 15.69
CA GLU A 17 8.34 5.00 17.10
C GLU A 17 7.05 4.29 17.53
N THR A 18 6.55 3.41 16.67
CA THR A 18 5.29 2.67 16.86
C THR A 18 5.53 1.16 16.82
N GLU A 19 4.57 0.39 17.32
CA GLU A 19 4.60 -1.07 17.26
C GLU A 19 3.30 -1.55 16.63
N MET A 20 3.33 -1.74 15.31
CA MET A 20 2.18 -2.24 14.57
C MET A 20 1.99 -3.75 14.74
N ASP A 21 0.73 -4.20 14.77
CA ASP A 21 0.38 -5.62 14.75
C ASP A 21 0.86 -6.26 13.44
N ARG A 22 1.96 -7.01 13.56
CA ARG A 22 2.58 -7.69 12.43
C ARG A 22 1.62 -8.62 11.70
N SER A 23 0.74 -9.33 12.41
CA SER A 23 -0.20 -10.26 11.79
C SER A 23 -1.18 -9.52 10.89
N VAL A 24 -1.69 -8.37 11.34
CA VAL A 24 -2.58 -7.49 10.58
C VAL A 24 -1.83 -6.90 9.38
N GLN A 25 -0.64 -6.36 9.59
CA GLN A 25 0.11 -5.71 8.51
C GLN A 25 0.63 -6.69 7.46
N TYR A 26 0.99 -7.91 7.84
CA TYR A 26 1.33 -8.96 6.86
C TYR A 26 0.11 -9.37 6.03
N ALA A 27 -1.06 -9.50 6.63
CA ALA A 27 -2.30 -9.77 5.90
C ALA A 27 -2.61 -8.65 4.91
N ASN A 28 -2.51 -7.38 5.35
CA ASN A 28 -2.73 -6.22 4.49
C ASN A 28 -1.72 -6.14 3.34
N ALA A 29 -0.45 -6.41 3.60
CA ALA A 29 0.59 -6.47 2.59
C ALA A 29 0.29 -7.54 1.52
N ALA A 30 -0.21 -8.72 1.94
CA ALA A 30 -0.60 -9.79 1.01
C ALA A 30 -1.78 -9.39 0.13
N ILE A 31 -2.83 -8.82 0.73
CA ILE A 31 -4.03 -8.38 0.01
C ILE A 31 -3.68 -7.29 -1.01
N LEU A 32 -2.97 -6.24 -0.57
CA LEU A 32 -2.56 -5.14 -1.46
C LEU A 32 -1.60 -5.62 -2.56
N ALA A 33 -0.68 -6.54 -2.26
CA ALA A 33 0.23 -7.09 -3.26
C ALA A 33 -0.51 -7.93 -4.32
N ASN A 34 -1.56 -8.67 -3.94
CA ASN A 34 -2.38 -9.43 -4.87
C ASN A 34 -3.19 -8.49 -5.77
N VAL A 35 -3.93 -7.55 -5.17
CA VAL A 35 -4.73 -6.57 -5.91
C VAL A 35 -3.86 -5.72 -6.85
N ALA A 36 -2.70 -5.24 -6.39
CA ALA A 36 -1.80 -4.43 -7.22
C ALA A 36 -1.25 -5.18 -8.45
N ARG A 37 -1.25 -6.52 -8.47
CA ARG A 37 -0.85 -7.32 -9.65
C ARG A 37 -1.94 -7.43 -10.70
N GLU A 38 -3.20 -7.37 -10.29
CA GLU A 38 -4.34 -7.57 -11.17
C GLU A 38 -4.73 -6.29 -11.92
N VAL A 39 -4.26 -5.15 -11.42
CA VAL A 39 -4.56 -3.85 -11.99
C VAL A 39 -3.56 -3.53 -13.11
N PHE A 40 -4.00 -3.61 -14.37
CA PHE A 40 -3.21 -3.25 -15.55
C PHE A 40 -3.13 -1.73 -15.72
N LEU A 41 -1.98 -1.15 -15.40
CA LEU A 41 -1.70 0.27 -15.61
C LEU A 41 -0.29 0.42 -16.18
N ASP A 42 -0.07 1.50 -16.92
CA ASP A 42 1.24 1.96 -17.40
C ASP A 42 2.19 2.38 -16.26
N VAL A 43 1.73 2.26 -15.01
CA VAL A 43 2.47 2.57 -13.78
C VAL A 43 3.06 1.29 -13.19
N SER A 44 4.31 1.35 -12.73
CA SER A 44 4.97 0.23 -12.07
C SER A 44 4.15 -0.29 -10.86
N HIS A 45 3.68 -1.54 -10.94
CA HIS A 45 2.94 -2.21 -9.85
C HIS A 45 3.69 -2.15 -8.51
N ARG A 46 5.02 -2.19 -8.53
CA ARG A 46 5.86 -2.09 -7.34
C ARG A 46 5.74 -0.70 -6.69
N ARG A 47 5.77 0.37 -7.48
CA ARG A 47 5.62 1.76 -6.98
C ARG A 47 4.22 1.96 -6.41
N LEU A 48 3.21 1.47 -7.12
CA LEU A 48 1.82 1.52 -6.68
C LEU A 48 1.62 0.79 -5.36
N PHE A 49 2.12 -0.44 -5.24
CA PHE A 49 2.09 -1.23 -4.02
C PHE A 49 2.79 -0.54 -2.85
N VAL A 50 4.02 -0.05 -3.03
CA VAL A 50 4.78 0.59 -1.95
C VAL A 50 4.05 1.85 -1.45
N LYS A 51 3.56 2.70 -2.37
CA LYS A 51 2.79 3.89 -1.99
C LYS A 51 1.53 3.51 -1.22
N ALA A 52 0.76 2.56 -1.74
CA ALA A 52 -0.46 2.08 -1.10
C ALA A 52 -0.22 1.54 0.30
N PHE A 53 0.81 0.71 0.46
CA PHE A 53 1.09 0.06 1.73
C PHE A 53 1.59 1.05 2.78
N VAL A 54 2.48 1.99 2.43
CA VAL A 54 2.94 3.03 3.37
C VAL A 54 1.79 3.96 3.79
N MET A 55 0.91 4.33 2.87
CA MET A 55 -0.28 5.11 3.20
C MET A 55 -1.22 4.36 4.14
N GLU A 56 -1.39 3.05 3.93
CA GLU A 56 -2.21 2.22 4.80
C GLU A 56 -1.62 2.09 6.21
N LEU A 57 -0.30 1.86 6.33
CA LEU A 57 0.38 1.86 7.64
C LEU A 57 0.15 3.18 8.39
N SER A 58 0.28 4.31 7.68
CA SER A 58 -0.04 5.62 8.23
C SER A 58 -1.50 5.77 8.64
N ARG A 59 -2.44 5.26 7.84
CA ARG A 59 -3.87 5.31 8.19
C ARG A 59 -4.16 4.51 9.45
N GLN A 60 -3.62 3.30 9.55
CA GLN A 60 -3.86 2.41 10.69
C GLN A 60 -3.18 2.88 11.96
N HIS A 61 -1.99 3.48 11.84
CA HIS A 61 -1.31 4.12 12.98
C HIS A 61 -2.20 5.17 13.66
N HIS A 62 -2.98 5.95 12.90
CA HIS A 62 -3.84 7.01 13.46
C HIS A 62 -5.26 6.55 13.79
N ASN A 63 -5.80 5.57 13.06
CA ASN A 63 -7.23 5.21 13.11
C ASN A 63 -7.50 3.83 13.69
N GLY A 64 -6.46 3.13 14.15
CA GLY A 64 -6.53 1.76 14.64
C GLY A 64 -6.30 0.72 13.54
N GLU A 65 -5.72 -0.40 13.95
CA GLU A 65 -5.33 -1.48 13.05
C GLU A 65 -6.50 -2.40 12.71
N ARG A 66 -6.60 -2.77 11.44
CA ARG A 66 -7.54 -3.78 10.97
C ARG A 66 -7.10 -4.42 9.67
N VAL A 67 -7.57 -5.64 9.43
CA VAL A 67 -7.37 -6.29 8.15
C VAL A 67 -8.27 -5.62 7.10
N LEU A 68 -7.69 -5.24 5.98
CA LEU A 68 -8.41 -4.73 4.82
C LEU A 68 -9.26 -5.83 4.18
N THR A 69 -10.43 -5.48 3.67
CA THR A 69 -11.09 -6.36 2.71
C THR A 69 -10.45 -6.19 1.33
N GLU A 70 -10.63 -7.18 0.47
CA GLU A 70 -10.17 -7.11 -0.92
C GLU A 70 -10.82 -5.93 -1.67
N SER A 71 -12.11 -5.65 -1.43
CA SER A 71 -12.81 -4.53 -2.04
C SER A 71 -12.22 -3.17 -1.65
N GLU A 72 -11.81 -3.00 -0.38
CA GLU A 72 -11.13 -1.80 0.09
C GLU A 72 -9.74 -1.65 -0.54
N ALA A 73 -8.99 -2.75 -0.62
CA ALA A 73 -7.69 -2.76 -1.28
C ALA A 73 -7.81 -2.39 -2.77
N VAL A 74 -8.84 -2.87 -3.48
CA VAL A 74 -9.14 -2.49 -4.88
C VAL A 74 -9.38 -0.99 -4.99
N GLN A 75 -10.19 -0.41 -4.09
CA GLN A 75 -10.45 1.03 -4.09
C GLN A 75 -9.18 1.85 -3.84
N ILE A 76 -8.34 1.44 -2.89
CA ILE A 76 -7.05 2.09 -2.60
C ILE A 76 -6.13 2.05 -3.82
N ILE A 77 -5.92 0.86 -4.41
CA ILE A 77 -5.03 0.68 -5.56
C ILE A 77 -5.52 1.50 -6.77
N ARG A 78 -6.83 1.52 -7.04
CA ARG A 78 -7.39 2.30 -8.16
C ARG A 78 -7.27 3.81 -7.94
N GLY A 79 -7.59 4.32 -6.75
CA GLY A 79 -7.44 5.75 -6.46
C GLY A 79 -5.99 6.22 -6.63
N LEU A 80 -5.03 5.43 -6.15
CA LEU A 80 -3.60 5.75 -6.28
C LEU A 80 -3.08 5.61 -7.71
N ALA A 81 -3.64 4.69 -8.48
CA ALA A 81 -3.35 4.56 -9.90
C ALA A 81 -3.75 5.80 -10.69
N ASP A 82 -4.96 6.31 -10.44
CA ASP A 82 -5.48 7.49 -11.10
C ASP A 82 -4.68 8.74 -10.72
N GLU A 83 -4.29 8.89 -9.45
CA GLU A 83 -3.37 9.94 -9.01
C GLU A 83 -2.01 9.88 -9.71
N LEU A 84 -1.43 8.68 -9.83
CA LEU A 84 -0.12 8.50 -10.45
C LEU A 84 -0.15 8.78 -11.96
N ARG A 85 -1.28 8.52 -12.61
CA ARG A 85 -1.53 8.91 -14.01
C ARG A 85 -1.75 10.41 -14.16
N GLY A 86 -2.52 11.03 -13.27
CA GLY A 86 -2.79 12.48 -13.30
C GLY A 86 -1.59 13.35 -12.91
N GLY A 87 -0.61 12.78 -12.21
CA GLY A 87 0.66 13.44 -11.86
C GLY A 87 1.72 13.44 -12.96
N GLU A 88 1.51 12.72 -14.06
CA GLU A 88 2.32 12.86 -15.27
C GLU A 88 1.89 14.13 -16.02
N THR A 89 2.63 15.22 -15.81
CA THR A 89 2.50 16.41 -16.64
C THR A 89 2.72 15.98 -18.10
N PRO A 90 1.82 16.30 -19.05
CA PRO A 90 2.01 15.93 -20.45
C PRO A 90 3.38 16.43 -20.93
N PRO A 91 4.17 15.63 -21.67
CA PRO A 91 5.37 16.14 -22.28
C PRO A 91 4.93 17.21 -23.28
N TYR A 92 5.38 18.45 -23.04
CA TYR A 92 5.26 19.56 -23.98
C TYR A 92 5.87 19.17 -25.33
#